data_AF-A0A3S0XUV4-F1
#
_entry.id   AF-A0A3S0XUV4-F1
#
_cell.length_a   1.000
_cell.length_b   1.000
_cell.length_c   1.000
_cell.angle_alpha   90.00
_cell.angle_beta   90.00
_cell.angle_gamma   90.00
#
_symmetry.space_group_name_H-M   'P 1'
#
loop_
_entity.id
_entity.type
_entity.pdbx_description
1 polymer ?
#
loop_
_entity_poly.entity_id
_entity_poly.type
_entity_poly.pdbx_seq_one_letter_code
_entity_poly.pdbx_strand_id
1 'polypeptide(L)'
;MVIAVSVTPFLLNPYTLGSFLPSLPLDSLFSTQGIMVMLLAAYAGAMWMFLTSAPKVYTVMVSDLEVARQLYEGLLDLPAAEVPLHYYYNYEQTIGATGVDPLYLGSSPSFSSKMTNASDGLWYQLKKNTQLHVITGASLGSKNQQRHVCFDHDCLELILMRVEMRGLKFKIRSRKPLNFLIKDYEGRIIELAEVAN
;
A
#
# COMPACT_ATOMS: atom_id res chain seq x y z
N MET A 1 35.91 19.10 -76.97
CA MET A 1 35.51 17.93 -76.15
C MET A 1 35.17 18.47 -74.77
N VAL A 2 33.89 18.61 -74.45
CA VAL A 2 33.44 19.08 -73.12
C VAL A 2 32.65 17.94 -72.51
N ILE A 3 33.15 17.41 -71.40
CA ILE A 3 32.56 16.28 -70.66
C ILE A 3 31.51 16.87 -69.73
N ALA A 4 30.25 16.50 -69.93
CA ALA A 4 29.17 16.82 -69.00
C ALA A 4 29.14 15.76 -67.89
N VAL A 5 29.52 16.16 -66.67
CA VAL A 5 29.37 15.32 -65.47
C VAL A 5 27.95 15.49 -64.94
N SER A 6 27.17 14.42 -64.96
CA SER A 6 25.87 14.35 -64.28
C SER A 6 26.10 14.07 -62.79
N VAL A 7 25.74 15.02 -61.93
CA VAL A 7 25.72 14.83 -60.48
C VAL A 7 24.32 14.35 -60.11
N THR A 8 24.19 13.07 -59.79
CA THR A 8 22.96 12.51 -59.21
C THR A 8 22.85 12.95 -57.75
N PRO A 9 21.78 13.63 -57.32
CA PRO A 9 21.58 13.90 -55.90
C PRO A 9 21.18 12.61 -55.21
N PHE A 10 22.01 12.17 -54.27
CA PHE A 10 21.68 11.11 -53.32
C PHE A 10 20.51 11.59 -52.44
N LEU A 11 19.32 10.98 -52.63
CA LEU A 11 18.19 11.14 -51.71
C LEU A 11 18.48 10.36 -50.43
N LEU A 12 19.14 11.00 -49.47
CA LEU A 12 19.13 10.55 -48.08
C LEU A 12 17.72 10.79 -47.54
N ASN A 13 16.96 9.71 -47.35
CA ASN A 13 15.64 9.74 -46.75
C ASN A 13 15.81 10.15 -45.26
N PRO A 14 15.36 11.33 -44.81
CA PRO A 14 15.34 11.62 -43.40
C PRO A 14 14.26 10.72 -42.81
N TYR A 15 14.65 9.71 -42.02
CA TYR A 15 13.72 9.00 -41.16
C TYR A 15 13.16 10.00 -40.16
N THR A 16 12.07 10.65 -40.55
CA THR A 16 11.32 11.59 -39.76
C THR A 16 10.58 10.80 -38.70
N LEU A 17 11.09 10.83 -37.47
CA LEU A 17 10.34 10.50 -36.25
C LEU A 17 9.13 11.45 -36.01
N GLY A 18 8.65 12.13 -37.07
CA GLY A 18 7.45 12.98 -37.08
C GLY A 18 6.23 12.32 -37.72
N SER A 19 6.33 11.11 -38.29
CA SER A 19 5.19 10.44 -38.94
C SER A 19 4.15 9.85 -37.98
N PHE A 20 4.41 9.87 -36.66
CA PHE A 20 3.43 9.48 -35.65
C PHE A 20 2.73 10.66 -34.95
N LEU A 21 3.10 11.92 -35.26
CA LEU A 21 2.38 13.12 -34.77
C LEU A 21 2.33 14.28 -35.80
N PRO A 22 1.89 14.10 -37.08
CA PRO A 22 1.98 15.17 -38.07
C PRO A 22 0.72 16.05 -38.20
N SER A 23 -0.35 15.81 -37.44
CA SER A 23 -1.59 16.61 -37.53
C SER A 23 -2.44 16.51 -36.27
N LEU A 24 -2.07 17.19 -35.19
CA LEU A 24 -3.07 17.68 -34.24
C LEU A 24 -3.52 19.04 -34.79
N PRO A 25 -4.67 19.13 -35.48
CA PRO A 25 -5.21 20.43 -35.86
C PRO A 25 -5.59 21.08 -34.53
N LEU A 26 -4.90 22.14 -34.13
CA LEU A 26 -5.24 22.86 -32.90
C LEU A 26 -6.72 23.28 -32.90
N ASP A 27 -7.30 23.53 -34.08
CA ASP A 27 -8.73 23.80 -34.28
C ASP A 27 -9.65 22.61 -33.92
N SER A 28 -9.17 21.38 -34.07
CA SER A 28 -9.91 20.16 -33.68
C SER A 28 -9.81 19.90 -32.17
N LEU A 29 -8.75 20.37 -31.51
CA LEU A 29 -8.59 20.28 -30.05
C LEU A 29 -9.55 21.21 -29.28
N PHE A 30 -9.90 22.36 -29.86
CA PHE A 30 -10.88 23.31 -29.31
C PHE A 30 -12.32 23.10 -29.83
N SER A 31 -12.55 22.10 -30.69
CA SER A 31 -13.90 21.68 -31.09
C SER A 31 -14.63 21.00 -29.93
N THR A 32 -15.97 20.99 -29.91
CA THR A 32 -16.77 20.30 -28.88
C THR A 32 -16.38 18.83 -28.72
N GLN A 33 -16.07 18.15 -29.83
CA GLN A 33 -15.62 16.77 -29.83
C GLN A 33 -14.17 16.62 -29.32
N GLY A 34 -13.28 17.56 -29.66
CA GLY A 34 -11.90 17.58 -29.15
C GLY A 34 -11.84 17.83 -27.64
N ILE A 35 -12.63 18.79 -27.16
CA ILE A 35 -12.81 19.09 -25.73
C ILE A 35 -13.35 17.86 -25.01
N MET A 36 -14.34 17.16 -25.58
CA MET A 36 -14.88 15.93 -25.00
C MET A 36 -13.82 14.83 -24.86
N VAL A 37 -12.98 14.62 -25.89
CA VAL A 37 -11.89 13.64 -25.83
C VAL A 37 -10.82 14.06 -24.81
N MET A 38 -10.45 15.34 -24.77
CA MET A 38 -9.51 15.85 -23.77
C MET A 38 -10.02 15.70 -22.33
N LEU A 39 -11.31 15.98 -22.09
CA LEU A 39 -11.93 15.78 -20.78
C LEU A 39 -11.89 14.31 -20.35
N LEU A 40 -12.19 13.39 -21.27
CA LEU A 40 -12.11 11.96 -21.00
C LEU A 40 -10.67 11.52 -20.70
N ALA A 41 -9.69 12.00 -21.48
CA ALA A 41 -8.29 11.70 -21.24
C ALA A 41 -7.79 12.27 -19.90
N ALA A 42 -8.16 13.51 -19.58
CA ALA A 42 -7.83 14.15 -18.30
C ALA A 42 -8.45 13.40 -17.13
N TYR A 43 -9.72 12.98 -17.23
CA TYR A 43 -10.38 12.17 -16.21
C TYR A 43 -9.72 10.81 -16.03
N ALA A 44 -9.43 10.10 -17.13
CA ALA A 44 -8.74 8.83 -17.08
C ALA A 44 -7.35 8.96 -16.43
N GLY A 45 -6.61 10.02 -16.77
CA GLY A 45 -5.32 10.33 -16.14
C GLY A 45 -5.44 10.62 -14.64
N ALA A 46 -6.44 11.42 -14.25
CA ALA A 46 -6.71 11.72 -12.84
C ALA A 46 -7.08 10.45 -12.05
N MET A 47 -7.93 9.59 -12.62
CA MET A 47 -8.31 8.31 -12.01
C MET A 47 -7.12 7.36 -11.88
N TRP A 48 -6.25 7.28 -12.89
CA TRP A 48 -5.02 6.49 -12.81
C TRP A 48 -4.12 6.95 -11.67
N MET A 49 -3.89 8.26 -11.55
CA MET A 49 -3.09 8.85 -10.47
C MET A 49 -3.71 8.59 -9.09
N PHE A 50 -5.04 8.68 -8.98
CA PHE A 50 -5.76 8.40 -7.75
C PHE A 50 -5.63 6.93 -7.31
N LEU A 51 -5.90 5.99 -8.22
CA LEU A 51 -5.85 4.55 -7.92
C LEU A 51 -4.44 4.08 -7.59
N THR A 52 -3.43 4.61 -8.28
CA THR A 52 -2.02 4.28 -7.99
C THR A 52 -1.51 4.88 -6.68
N SER A 53 -2.12 5.97 -6.22
CA SER A 53 -1.77 6.63 -4.95
C SER A 53 -2.52 6.06 -3.74
N ALA A 54 -3.48 5.17 -3.96
CA ALA A 54 -4.35 4.65 -2.90
C ALA A 54 -3.52 4.02 -1.75
N PRO A 55 -3.87 4.32 -0.49
CA PRO A 55 -3.20 3.71 0.65
C PRO A 55 -3.43 2.20 0.66
N LYS A 56 -2.37 1.44 0.87
CA LYS A 56 -2.41 -0.02 1.01
C LYS A 56 -2.41 -0.39 2.49
N VAL A 57 -3.23 -1.35 2.88
CA VAL A 57 -3.25 -1.91 4.24
C VAL A 57 -3.01 -3.40 4.13
N TYR A 58 -1.93 -3.87 4.77
CA TYR A 58 -1.69 -5.29 4.92
C TYR A 58 -2.15 -5.77 6.29
N THR A 59 -2.65 -7.00 6.36
CA THR A 59 -3.04 -7.60 7.63
C THR A 59 -2.11 -8.76 7.97
N VAL A 60 -1.58 -8.75 9.18
CA VAL A 60 -0.79 -9.85 9.74
C VAL A 60 -1.51 -10.39 10.96
N MET A 61 -1.78 -11.70 10.93
CA MET A 61 -2.32 -12.42 12.07
C MET A 61 -1.18 -12.91 12.95
N VAL A 62 -1.24 -12.63 14.23
CA VAL A 62 -0.21 -13.02 15.21
C VAL A 62 -0.79 -13.96 16.26
N SER A 63 0.10 -14.69 16.91
CA SER A 63 -0.24 -15.58 18.02
C SER A 63 -0.37 -14.84 19.34
N ASP A 64 0.46 -13.81 19.54
CA ASP A 64 0.45 -12.95 20.72
C ASP A 64 0.71 -11.49 20.31
N LEU A 65 -0.20 -10.59 20.68
CA LEU A 65 -0.10 -9.16 20.36
C LEU A 65 1.05 -8.48 21.10
N GLU A 66 1.37 -8.89 22.32
CA GLU A 66 2.40 -8.22 23.11
C GLU A 66 3.79 -8.55 22.56
N VAL A 67 4.01 -9.79 22.13
CA VAL A 67 5.22 -10.18 21.40
C VAL A 67 5.30 -9.45 20.07
N ALA A 68 4.17 -9.31 19.37
CA ALA A 68 4.13 -8.58 18.11
C ALA A 68 4.46 -7.11 18.29
N ARG A 69 3.93 -6.46 19.32
CA ARG A 69 4.22 -5.07 19.68
C ARG A 69 5.72 -4.87 19.90
N GLN A 70 6.35 -5.76 20.68
CA GLN A 70 7.80 -5.71 20.94
C GLN A 70 8.62 -5.87 19.66
N LEU A 71 8.19 -6.75 18.74
CA LEU A 71 8.85 -6.91 17.44
C LEU A 71 8.68 -5.67 16.54
N TYR A 72 7.44 -5.20 16.35
CA TYR A 72 7.12 -4.16 15.37
C TYR A 72 7.52 -2.76 15.84
N GLU A 73 7.24 -2.39 17.10
CA GLU A 73 7.64 -1.09 17.67
C GLU A 73 9.08 -1.10 18.17
N GLY A 74 9.51 -2.19 18.81
CA GLY A 74 10.84 -2.24 19.42
C GLY A 74 11.93 -2.54 18.41
N LEU A 75 11.90 -3.74 17.83
CA LEU A 75 13.00 -4.24 16.99
C LEU A 75 12.99 -3.59 15.61
N LEU A 76 11.82 -3.56 14.98
CA LEU A 76 11.62 -3.02 13.64
C LEU A 76 11.41 -1.51 13.63
N ASP A 77 11.13 -0.91 14.79
CA ASP A 77 10.99 0.54 14.97
C ASP A 77 10.05 1.12 13.93
N LEU A 78 8.89 0.47 13.80
CA LEU A 78 7.81 0.93 12.96
C LEU A 78 7.06 2.04 13.70
N PRO A 79 6.81 3.19 13.07
CA PRO A 79 6.01 4.23 13.69
C PRO A 79 4.59 3.72 13.88
N ALA A 80 4.07 3.87 15.09
CA ALA A 80 2.66 3.65 15.39
C ALA A 80 1.81 4.54 14.47
N ALA A 81 0.86 3.93 13.80
CA ALA A 81 -0.09 4.63 12.96
C ALA A 81 -1.44 4.68 13.68
N GLU A 82 -2.16 5.78 13.53
CA GLU A 82 -3.57 5.78 13.87
C GLU A 82 -4.34 4.97 12.84
N VAL A 83 -5.38 4.31 13.33
CA VAL A 83 -6.32 3.55 12.54
C VAL A 83 -6.80 4.43 11.37
N PRO A 84 -6.67 4.02 10.09
CA PRO A 84 -7.12 4.81 8.94
C PRO A 84 -8.66 5.00 8.87
N LEU A 85 -9.39 4.51 9.88
CA LEU A 85 -10.85 4.34 9.91
C LEU A 85 -11.64 5.62 10.22
N HIS A 86 -11.11 6.83 9.97
CA HIS A 86 -11.98 8.02 9.98
C HIS A 86 -13.13 7.92 8.95
N TYR A 87 -13.02 7.00 7.97
CA TYR A 87 -14.02 6.76 6.94
C TYR A 87 -15.01 5.60 7.19
N TYR A 88 -14.75 4.70 8.14
CA TYR A 88 -15.56 3.47 8.29
C TYR A 88 -16.34 3.39 9.60
N TYR A 89 -15.89 4.02 10.68
CA TYR A 89 -16.63 4.02 11.94
C TYR A 89 -17.87 4.93 11.93
N ASN A 90 -17.95 5.89 11.00
CA ASN A 90 -19.09 6.82 10.92
C ASN A 90 -20.30 6.27 10.15
N TYR A 91 -20.19 5.11 9.48
CA TYR A 91 -21.33 4.57 8.72
C TYR A 91 -22.36 3.92 9.65
N GLU A 92 -21.91 3.19 10.67
CA GLU A 92 -22.77 2.53 11.66
C GLU A 92 -23.37 3.54 12.66
N GLN A 93 -22.64 4.61 13.00
CA GLN A 93 -23.12 5.61 13.95
C GLN A 93 -24.23 6.51 13.40
N THR A 94 -24.45 6.52 12.08
CA THR A 94 -25.53 7.28 11.43
C THR A 94 -26.78 6.42 11.16
N ILE A 95 -26.64 5.09 11.05
CA ILE A 95 -27.78 4.20 10.73
C ILE A 95 -28.43 3.60 11.99
N GLY A 96 -27.72 3.55 13.13
CA GLY A 96 -28.28 3.13 14.42
C GLY A 96 -29.09 4.20 15.18
N ALA A 97 -28.92 5.48 14.84
CA ALA A 97 -29.63 6.59 15.50
C ALA A 97 -30.91 6.95 14.73
N THR A 98 -31.88 6.03 14.74
CA THR A 98 -33.25 6.40 14.36
C THR A 98 -33.80 7.40 15.38
N GLY A 99 -33.82 8.68 15.01
CA GLY A 99 -34.79 9.64 15.53
C GLY A 99 -34.29 10.80 16.41
N VAL A 100 -32.99 11.09 16.52
CA VAL A 100 -32.54 12.32 17.20
C VAL A 100 -31.66 13.18 16.30
N ASP A 101 -32.19 14.34 15.94
CA ASP A 101 -31.52 15.41 15.20
C ASP A 101 -30.25 15.85 15.97
N PRO A 102 -29.05 15.78 15.37
CA PRO A 102 -27.78 16.06 16.05
C PRO A 102 -27.62 17.54 16.48
N LEU A 103 -28.57 18.40 16.13
CA LEU A 103 -28.67 19.77 16.63
C LEU A 103 -29.20 19.87 18.08
N TYR A 104 -29.72 18.78 18.67
CA TYR A 104 -30.33 18.81 20.01
C TYR A 104 -29.50 18.19 21.14
N LEU A 105 -28.36 17.54 20.85
CA LEU A 105 -27.46 17.03 21.89
C LEU A 105 -26.49 18.13 22.32
N GLY A 106 -27.02 19.06 23.12
CA GLY A 106 -26.25 20.04 23.84
C GLY A 106 -25.20 19.38 24.74
N SER A 107 -23.95 19.83 24.55
CA SER A 107 -22.97 20.14 25.59
C SER A 107 -23.07 19.31 26.87
N SER A 108 -22.90 17.99 26.77
CA SER A 108 -22.70 17.13 27.93
C SER A 108 -21.29 16.53 27.82
N PRO A 109 -20.39 16.74 28.80
CA PRO A 109 -19.07 16.15 28.78
C PRO A 109 -19.23 14.65 29.03
N SER A 110 -19.40 13.89 27.96
CA SER A 110 -19.29 12.44 28.03
C SER A 110 -17.84 12.12 28.38
N PHE A 111 -17.63 11.73 29.63
CA PHE A 111 -16.47 10.97 30.07
C PHE A 111 -16.15 9.94 28.97
N SER A 112 -14.98 10.06 28.34
CA SER A 112 -14.53 9.00 27.46
C SER A 112 -14.32 7.79 28.35
N SER A 113 -15.29 6.88 28.32
CA SER A 113 -15.06 5.52 28.73
C SER A 113 -13.85 5.06 27.92
N LYS A 114 -12.70 4.92 28.59
CA LYS A 114 -11.64 4.00 28.16
C LYS A 114 -12.31 2.63 28.10
N MET A 115 -13.04 2.38 27.01
CA MET A 115 -13.43 1.04 26.61
C MET A 115 -12.11 0.35 26.38
N THR A 116 -11.83 -0.61 27.26
CA THR A 116 -10.74 -1.55 27.13
C THR A 116 -11.00 -2.38 25.87
N ASN A 117 -10.64 -1.83 24.71
CA ASN A 117 -10.66 -2.49 23.41
C ASN A 117 -9.54 -3.52 23.37
N ALA A 118 -9.71 -4.64 24.07
CA ALA A 118 -8.83 -5.81 23.98
C ALA A 118 -8.91 -6.51 22.60
N SER A 119 -9.64 -5.92 21.64
CA SER A 119 -9.83 -6.37 20.27
C SER A 119 -9.35 -5.36 19.21
N ASP A 120 -8.83 -4.20 19.60
CA ASP A 120 -8.22 -3.27 18.63
C ASP A 120 -6.83 -3.80 18.29
N GLY A 121 -6.66 -4.30 17.07
CA GLY A 121 -5.35 -4.67 16.55
C GLY A 121 -4.35 -3.50 16.60
N LEU A 122 -3.07 -3.80 16.45
CA LEU A 122 -2.02 -2.79 16.41
C LEU A 122 -1.87 -2.25 14.98
N TRP A 123 -1.63 -0.95 14.85
CA TRP A 123 -1.49 -0.28 13.56
C TRP A 123 -0.11 0.36 13.43
N TYR A 124 0.57 0.08 12.33
CA TYR A 124 1.91 0.56 12.06
C TYR A 124 2.05 1.11 10.64
N GLN A 125 2.91 2.10 10.45
CA GLN A 125 3.25 2.61 9.14
C GLN A 125 4.47 1.86 8.57
N LEU A 126 4.30 1.16 7.45
CA LEU A 126 5.37 0.37 6.80
C LEU A 126 6.13 1.20 5.74
N LYS A 127 5.41 2.03 4.98
CA LYS A 127 5.90 3.01 4.00
C LYS A 127 4.95 4.21 3.96
N LYS A 128 5.27 5.30 3.25
CA LYS A 128 4.43 6.53 3.19
C LYS A 128 2.93 6.27 2.95
N ASN A 129 2.58 5.38 2.02
CA ASN A 129 1.18 5.04 1.69
C ASN A 129 0.86 3.55 2.00
N THR A 130 1.57 2.95 2.95
CA THR A 130 1.35 1.55 3.30
C THR A 130 1.33 1.37 4.81
N GLN A 131 0.24 0.82 5.31
CA GLN A 131 0.03 0.51 6.71
C GLN A 131 -0.01 -1.00 6.92
N LEU A 132 0.31 -1.39 8.15
CA LEU A 132 0.30 -2.74 8.64
C LEU A 132 -0.68 -2.81 9.81
N HIS A 133 -1.70 -3.64 9.66
CA HIS A 133 -2.65 -3.98 10.70
C HIS A 133 -2.29 -5.34 11.28
N VAL A 134 -2.08 -5.39 12.59
CA VAL A 134 -1.66 -6.59 13.30
C VAL A 134 -2.79 -7.02 14.23
N ILE A 135 -3.34 -8.20 13.99
CA ILE A 135 -4.46 -8.76 14.75
C ILE A 135 -4.10 -10.12 15.33
N THR A 136 -4.76 -10.53 16.41
CA THR A 136 -4.68 -11.92 16.86
C THR A 136 -5.38 -12.85 15.87
N GLY A 137 -4.95 -14.11 15.81
CA GLY A 137 -5.64 -15.13 15.01
C GLY A 137 -4.73 -16.23 14.46
N ALA A 138 -3.41 -16.09 14.57
CA ALA A 138 -2.49 -17.15 14.18
C ALA A 138 -2.30 -18.17 15.31
N SER A 139 -2.30 -19.45 14.98
CA SER A 139 -1.83 -20.49 15.90
C SER A 139 -0.31 -20.39 16.08
N LEU A 140 0.20 -20.92 17.19
CA LEU A 140 1.65 -21.10 17.36
C LEU A 140 2.23 -21.96 16.24
N GLY A 141 3.50 -21.69 15.92
CA GLY A 141 4.26 -22.39 14.88
C GLY A 141 4.87 -23.70 15.35
N SER A 142 5.75 -24.25 14.51
CA SER A 142 6.49 -25.47 14.87
C SER A 142 7.30 -25.24 16.15
N LYS A 143 7.34 -26.24 17.03
CA LYS A 143 8.05 -26.16 18.32
C LYS A 143 7.51 -25.08 19.28
N ASN A 144 6.21 -24.77 19.18
CA ASN A 144 5.55 -23.79 20.05
C ASN A 144 6.15 -22.38 19.91
N GLN A 145 6.66 -22.06 18.72
CA GLN A 145 7.24 -20.76 18.42
C GLN A 145 6.14 -19.73 18.13
N GLN A 146 6.43 -18.48 18.46
CA GLN A 146 5.55 -17.37 18.11
C GLN A 146 5.50 -17.26 16.58
N ARG A 147 4.30 -17.08 16.05
CA ARG A 147 4.04 -17.12 14.62
C ARG A 147 3.19 -15.96 14.17
N HIS A 148 3.64 -15.32 13.10
CA HIS A 148 3.01 -14.21 12.41
C HIS A 148 2.72 -14.68 10.98
N VAL A 149 1.48 -14.56 10.55
CA VAL A 149 0.99 -15.10 9.30
C VAL A 149 0.43 -13.96 8.45
N CYS A 150 0.84 -13.90 7.20
CA CYS A 150 0.31 -12.94 6.24
C CYS A 150 -0.14 -13.66 4.97
N PHE A 151 -1.19 -13.15 4.34
CA PHE A 151 -1.65 -13.63 3.03
C PHE A 151 -0.86 -12.99 1.89
N ASP A 152 -0.43 -11.74 2.06
CA ASP A 152 0.26 -10.99 1.01
C ASP A 152 1.77 -11.23 1.05
N HIS A 153 2.31 -11.79 -0.03
CA HIS A 153 3.75 -11.96 -0.23
C HIS A 153 4.52 -10.63 -0.08
N ASP A 154 4.00 -9.57 -0.71
CA ASP A 154 4.59 -8.23 -0.67
C ASP A 154 4.69 -7.67 0.76
N CYS A 155 3.73 -7.99 1.64
CA CYS A 155 3.79 -7.57 3.04
C CYS A 155 5.01 -8.17 3.75
N LEU A 156 5.25 -9.47 3.55
CA LEU A 156 6.35 -10.18 4.20
C LEU A 156 7.70 -9.78 3.62
N GLU A 157 7.79 -9.50 2.32
CA GLU A 157 9.00 -8.92 1.70
C GLU A 157 9.32 -7.54 2.28
N LEU A 158 8.31 -6.68 2.51
CA LEU A 158 8.52 -5.38 3.15
C LEU A 158 9.00 -5.50 4.60
N ILE A 159 8.43 -6.45 5.35
CA ILE A 159 8.89 -6.73 6.72
C ILE A 159 10.32 -7.29 6.69
N LEU A 160 10.63 -8.23 5.80
CA LEU A 160 11.96 -8.81 5.65
C LEU A 160 13.00 -7.74 5.30
N MET A 161 12.69 -6.83 4.37
CA MET A 161 13.55 -5.69 4.05
C MET A 161 13.79 -4.82 5.29
N ARG A 162 12.78 -4.59 6.13
CA ARG A 162 12.95 -3.84 7.39
C ARG A 162 13.85 -4.59 8.38
N VAL A 163 13.69 -5.91 8.50
CA VAL A 163 14.55 -6.79 9.32
C VAL A 163 16.01 -6.67 8.88
N GLU A 164 16.26 -6.72 7.58
CA GLU A 164 17.60 -6.57 6.98
C GLU A 164 18.18 -5.19 7.25
N MET A 165 17.42 -4.11 7.04
CA MET A 165 17.87 -2.73 7.31
C MET A 165 18.19 -2.50 8.80
N ARG A 166 17.49 -3.18 9.71
CA ARG A 166 17.75 -3.11 11.16
C ARG A 166 18.89 -4.04 11.61
N GLY A 167 19.47 -4.84 10.70
CA GLY A 167 20.56 -5.76 11.01
C GLY A 167 20.18 -6.87 11.99
N LEU A 168 18.90 -7.25 12.04
CA LEU A 168 18.42 -8.29 12.94
C LEU A 168 18.90 -9.67 12.46
N LYS A 169 19.05 -10.62 13.39
CA LYS A 169 19.38 -12.00 13.04
C LYS A 169 18.14 -12.70 12.50
N PHE A 170 18.19 -13.10 11.23
CA PHE A 170 17.10 -13.85 10.59
C PHE A 170 17.61 -15.08 9.83
N LYS A 171 16.69 -16.00 9.53
CA LYS A 171 16.94 -17.18 8.70
C LYS A 171 15.76 -17.42 7.76
N ILE A 172 16.01 -17.39 6.46
CA ILE A 172 15.00 -17.73 5.45
C ILE A 172 14.90 -19.25 5.35
N ARG A 173 13.68 -19.78 5.45
CA ARG A 173 13.37 -21.21 5.31
C ARG A 173 12.87 -21.56 3.92
N SER A 174 12.03 -20.69 3.35
CA SER A 174 11.50 -20.82 1.99
C SER A 174 11.29 -19.43 1.39
N ARG A 175 11.40 -19.32 0.07
CA ARG A 175 11.12 -18.08 -0.67
C ARG A 175 9.70 -18.03 -1.25
N LYS A 176 9.09 -19.20 -1.50
CA LYS A 176 7.72 -19.33 -2.04
C LYS A 176 7.08 -20.62 -1.53
N PRO A 177 6.03 -20.56 -0.68
CA PRO A 177 5.60 -19.38 0.08
C PRO A 177 6.76 -18.81 0.92
N LEU A 178 6.83 -17.49 1.08
CA LEU A 178 7.88 -16.84 1.86
C LEU A 178 7.75 -17.23 3.33
N ASN A 179 8.83 -17.79 3.89
CA ASN A 179 8.89 -18.16 5.30
C ASN A 179 10.29 -17.85 5.82
N PHE A 180 10.36 -17.10 6.91
CA PHE A 180 11.60 -16.80 7.60
C PHE A 180 11.40 -16.68 9.10
N LEU A 181 12.50 -16.89 9.82
CA LEU A 181 12.56 -16.79 11.27
C LEU A 181 13.34 -15.55 11.67
N ILE A 182 12.87 -14.84 12.68
CA ILE A 182 13.60 -13.75 13.34
C ILE A 182 13.92 -14.18 14.76
N LYS A 183 15.08 -13.76 15.27
CA LYS A 183 15.41 -13.89 16.69
C LYS A 183 15.32 -12.53 17.39
N ASP A 184 14.56 -12.50 18.46
CA ASP A 184 14.39 -11.33 19.33
C ASP A 184 15.59 -11.13 20.28
N TYR A 185 15.68 -9.98 20.97
CA TYR A 185 16.68 -9.67 22.00
C TYR A 185 16.65 -10.67 23.17
N GLU A 186 15.46 -11.16 23.55
CA GLU A 186 15.28 -12.23 24.54
C GLU A 186 15.62 -13.63 24.01
N GLY A 187 16.02 -13.72 22.73
CA GLY A 187 16.38 -14.96 22.08
C GLY A 187 15.20 -15.82 21.64
N ARG A 188 13.96 -15.33 21.81
CA ARG A 188 12.73 -15.94 21.28
C ARG A 188 12.79 -15.98 19.75
N ILE A 189 12.29 -17.07 19.18
CA ILE A 189 12.21 -17.26 17.73
C ILE A 189 10.78 -16.95 17.29
N ILE A 190 10.65 -16.03 16.35
CA ILE A 190 9.38 -15.62 15.75
C ILE A 190 9.38 -16.07 14.29
N GLU A 191 8.41 -16.87 13.91
CA GLU A 191 8.19 -17.33 12.53
C GLU A 191 7.27 -16.35 11.79
N LEU A 192 7.73 -15.85 10.65
CA LEU A 192 6.92 -15.09 9.70
C LEU A 192 6.66 -15.97 8.49
N ALA A 193 5.39 -16.22 8.19
CA ALA A 193 4.99 -17.16 7.15
C ALA A 193 3.89 -16.60 6.25
N GLU A 194 4.10 -16.74 4.96
CA GLU A 194 3.07 -16.57 3.93
C GLU A 194 2.11 -17.77 3.98
N VAL A 195 0.80 -17.50 3.87
CA VAL A 195 -0.19 -18.56 3.70
C VAL A 195 -0.08 -19.11 2.29
N ALA A 196 0.29 -20.39 2.16
CA ALA A 196 0.15 -21.10 0.89
C ALA A 196 -1.28 -21.61 0.71
N ASN A 197 -1.85 -21.35 -0.47
CA ASN A 197 -3.05 -22.03 -0.96
C ASN A 197 -2.70 -23.39 -1.56
#